data_AF-A0A7Y4RVF9-F1
#
_entry.id   AF-A0A7Y4RVF9-F1
#
_cell.length_a   1.000
_cell.length_b   1.000
_cell.length_c   1.000
_cell.angle_alpha   90.00
_cell.angle_beta   90.00
_cell.angle_gamma   90.00
#
_symmetry.space_group_name_H-M   'P 1'
#
loop_
_entity.id
_entity.type
_entity.pdbx_description
1 polymer ?
#
loop_
_entity_poly.entity_id
_entity_poly.type
_entity_poly.pdbx_seq_one_letter_code
_entity_poly.pdbx_strand_id
1 'polypeptide(L)'
;MPRSIADIGVLQQYIRGVLERAEHHAANVDEVLFALAGAVVWRKDDEHLEVMLRDGDMKNVLWVHVDGTRYAIAYDHVTQAIQVRRGSTHGPVLASFTNATPHRGIKAFFAGL
;
A
#
# COMPACT_ATOMS: atom_id res chain seq x y z
N MET A 1 -8.22 -15.60 2.98
CA MET A 1 -7.00 -15.94 2.22
C MET A 1 -6.59 -14.72 1.39
N PRO A 2 -5.28 -14.51 1.11
CA PRO A 2 -4.88 -13.44 0.22
C PRO A 2 -5.49 -13.66 -1.17
N ARG A 3 -5.99 -12.59 -1.78
CA ARG A 3 -6.49 -12.57 -3.16
C ARG A 3 -5.41 -11.97 -4.05
N SER A 4 -4.99 -12.72 -5.07
CA SER A 4 -4.08 -12.23 -6.09
C SER A 4 -4.76 -11.20 -7.00
N ILE A 5 -4.03 -10.14 -7.35
CA ILE A 5 -4.38 -9.16 -8.38
C ILE A 5 -3.71 -9.62 -9.68
N ALA A 6 -4.48 -10.34 -10.50
CA ALA A 6 -3.97 -10.97 -11.71
C ALA A 6 -3.89 -10.03 -12.92
N ASP A 7 -4.71 -8.96 -12.94
CA ASP A 7 -4.84 -8.07 -14.08
C ASP A 7 -5.13 -6.62 -13.67
N ILE A 8 -5.05 -5.72 -14.66
CA ILE A 8 -5.28 -4.28 -14.46
C ILE A 8 -6.70 -3.96 -14.00
N GLY A 9 -7.71 -4.76 -14.39
CA GLY A 9 -9.09 -4.57 -13.99
C GLY A 9 -9.28 -4.83 -12.49
N VAL A 10 -8.68 -5.90 -11.97
CA VAL A 10 -8.67 -6.19 -10.53
C VAL A 10 -7.88 -5.13 -9.76
N LEU A 11 -6.77 -4.64 -10.30
CA LEU A 11 -6.00 -3.56 -9.69
C LEU A 11 -6.81 -2.26 -9.58
N GLN A 12 -7.52 -1.89 -10.66
CA GLN A 12 -8.38 -0.72 -10.68
C GLN A 12 -9.52 -0.82 -9.66
N GLN A 13 -10.16 -2.00 -9.55
CA GLN A 13 -11.20 -2.23 -8.54
C GLN A 13 -10.65 -2.09 -7.13
N TYR A 14 -9.44 -2.61 -6.88
CA TYR A 14 -8.78 -2.48 -5.58
C TYR A 14 -8.47 -1.02 -5.25
N ILE A 15 -7.81 -0.28 -6.16
CA ILE A 15 -7.47 1.13 -5.97
C ILE A 15 -8.74 1.96 -5.70
N ARG A 16 -9.81 1.74 -6.47
CA ARG A 16 -11.10 2.42 -6.26
C ARG A 16 -11.63 2.20 -4.84
N GLY A 17 -11.68 0.95 -4.38
CA GLY A 17 -12.15 0.65 -3.03
C GLY A 17 -11.26 1.22 -1.92
N VAL A 18 -9.95 1.37 -2.16
CA VAL A 18 -9.05 2.06 -1.21
C VAL A 18 -9.34 3.56 -1.17
N LEU A 19 -9.52 4.21 -2.33
CA LEU A 19 -9.86 5.64 -2.41
C LEU A 19 -11.20 5.96 -1.75
N GLU A 20 -12.25 5.19 -2.06
CA GLU A 20 -13.59 5.36 -1.46
C GLU A 20 -13.53 5.29 0.08
N ARG A 21 -12.74 4.36 0.64
CA ARG A 21 -12.56 4.27 2.10
C ARG A 21 -11.74 5.43 2.66
N ALA A 22 -10.76 5.92 1.91
CA ALA A 22 -9.93 7.04 2.35
C ALA A 22 -10.73 8.33 2.43
N GLU A 23 -11.55 8.64 1.42
CA GLU A 23 -12.45 9.81 1.42
C GLU A 23 -13.39 9.83 2.63
N HIS A 24 -13.87 8.67 3.07
CA HIS A 24 -14.82 8.59 4.19
C HIS A 24 -14.18 8.48 5.58
N HIS A 25 -13.01 7.85 5.70
CA HIS A 25 -12.45 7.45 7.00
C HIS A 25 -10.96 7.74 7.19
N ALA A 26 -10.25 8.18 6.15
CA ALA A 26 -8.80 8.41 6.19
C ALA A 26 -8.36 9.56 5.27
N ALA A 27 -8.98 10.73 5.42
CA ALA A 27 -8.70 11.92 4.59
C ALA A 27 -7.24 12.43 4.64
N ASN A 28 -6.40 11.91 5.55
CA ASN A 28 -4.97 12.24 5.61
C ASN A 28 -4.12 11.44 4.61
N VAL A 29 -4.73 10.52 3.85
CA VAL A 29 -4.01 9.66 2.90
C VAL A 29 -4.67 9.54 1.52
N ASP A 30 -5.81 10.18 1.26
CA ASP A 30 -6.53 10.07 -0.01
C ASP A 30 -5.71 10.53 -1.23
N GLU A 31 -4.98 11.64 -1.11
CA GLU A 31 -4.14 12.19 -2.19
C GLU A 31 -2.85 11.36 -2.39
N VAL A 32 -2.19 10.97 -1.29
CA VAL A 32 -0.89 10.26 -1.36
C VAL A 32 -1.01 8.87 -2.00
N LEU A 33 -2.22 8.29 -1.99
CA LEU A 33 -2.51 6.97 -2.56
C LEU A 33 -2.20 6.89 -4.06
N PHE A 34 -2.36 7.97 -4.84
CA PHE A 34 -2.03 7.95 -6.27
C PHE A 34 -0.53 7.75 -6.50
N ALA A 35 0.30 8.47 -5.74
CA ALA A 35 1.75 8.32 -5.81
C ALA A 35 2.20 6.94 -5.34
N LEU A 36 1.58 6.41 -4.27
CA LEU A 36 1.87 5.08 -3.77
C LEU A 36 1.47 3.99 -4.75
N ALA A 37 0.29 4.08 -5.37
CA ALA A 37 -0.16 3.12 -6.38
C ALA A 37 0.81 3.08 -7.57
N GLY A 38 1.21 4.26 -8.09
CA GLY A 38 2.21 4.34 -9.15
C GLY A 38 3.57 3.77 -8.74
N ALA A 39 4.04 4.05 -7.53
CA ALA A 39 5.32 3.56 -7.03
C ALA A 39 5.33 2.03 -6.84
N VAL A 40 4.23 1.45 -6.34
CA VAL A 40 4.07 0.00 -6.22
C VAL A 40 4.06 -0.69 -7.58
N VAL A 41 3.30 -0.16 -8.54
CA VAL A 41 3.26 -0.72 -9.91
C VAL A 41 4.62 -0.61 -10.59
N TRP A 42 5.35 0.48 -10.37
CA TRP A 42 6.69 0.68 -10.91
C TRP A 42 7.71 -0.31 -10.32
N ARG A 43 7.68 -0.52 -9.01
CA ARG A 43 8.73 -1.26 -8.29
C ARG A 43 8.45 -2.73 -8.07
N LYS A 44 7.22 -3.21 -8.24
CA LYS A 44 6.92 -4.63 -8.01
C LYS A 44 7.78 -5.54 -8.89
N ASP A 45 8.15 -6.68 -8.35
CA ASP A 45 8.69 -7.80 -9.12
C ASP A 45 7.62 -8.37 -10.07
N ASP A 46 7.95 -9.39 -10.86
CA ASP A 46 7.01 -10.03 -11.80
C ASP A 46 5.85 -10.74 -11.10
N GLU A 47 6.00 -11.04 -9.81
CA GLU A 47 4.95 -11.64 -8.99
C GLU A 47 3.69 -10.77 -8.92
N HIS A 48 2.55 -11.45 -8.72
CA HIS A 48 1.28 -10.77 -8.52
C HIS A 48 1.24 -10.05 -7.19
N LEU A 49 0.61 -8.88 -7.17
CA LEU A 49 0.22 -8.24 -5.91
C LEU A 49 -0.82 -9.11 -5.22
N GLU A 50 -0.76 -9.18 -3.89
CA GLU A 50 -1.78 -9.89 -3.11
C GLU A 50 -2.46 -8.92 -2.15
N VAL A 51 -3.77 -9.09 -1.98
CA VAL A 51 -4.54 -8.33 -1.01
C VAL A 51 -5.10 -9.27 0.02
N MET A 52 -4.80 -9.03 1.28
CA MET A 52 -5.47 -9.72 2.39
C MET A 52 -6.63 -8.86 2.86
N LEU A 53 -7.84 -9.40 2.68
CA LEU A 53 -9.06 -8.92 3.32
C LEU A 53 -9.26 -9.77 4.58
N ARG A 54 -9.30 -9.13 5.75
CA ARG A 54 -9.79 -9.75 6.99
C ARG A 54 -11.09 -9.05 7.39
N ASP A 55 -12.03 -9.80 7.96
CA ASP A 55 -13.12 -9.20 8.73
C ASP A 55 -12.54 -8.53 9.99
N GLY A 56 -12.94 -7.29 10.28
CA GLY A 56 -12.48 -6.51 11.45
C GLY A 56 -11.65 -5.26 11.12
N ASP A 57 -10.84 -4.78 12.08
CA ASP A 57 -10.20 -3.44 12.04
C ASP A 57 -8.96 -3.31 11.13
N MET A 58 -8.26 -4.40 10.79
CA MET A 58 -7.21 -4.39 9.76
C MET A 58 -7.79 -4.82 8.41
N LYS A 59 -8.53 -3.92 7.76
CA LYS A 59 -9.43 -4.24 6.63
C LYS A 59 -8.73 -4.59 5.32
N ASN A 60 -7.54 -4.05 5.04
CA ASN A 60 -6.82 -4.30 3.78
C ASN A 60 -5.32 -4.21 3.98
N VAL A 61 -4.59 -5.28 3.62
CA VAL A 61 -3.14 -5.26 3.50
C VAL A 61 -2.79 -5.59 2.05
N LEU A 62 -2.07 -4.69 1.39
CA LEU A 62 -1.45 -4.96 0.10
C LEU A 62 -0.07 -5.58 0.35
N TRP A 63 0.20 -6.69 -0.31
CA TRP A 63 1.49 -7.33 -0.33
C TRP A 63 2.12 -7.17 -1.69
N VAL A 64 3.42 -6.83 -1.67
CA VAL A 64 4.24 -6.65 -2.87
C VAL A 64 5.63 -7.21 -2.61
N HIS A 65 6.23 -7.82 -3.63
CA HIS A 65 7.66 -8.13 -3.64
C HIS A 65 8.40 -7.07 -4.46
N VAL A 66 9.52 -6.62 -3.93
CA VAL A 66 10.46 -5.71 -4.59
C VAL A 66 11.86 -6.25 -4.33
N ASP A 67 12.61 -6.55 -5.40
CA ASP A 67 13.93 -7.15 -5.37
C ASP A 67 13.99 -8.42 -4.49
N GLY A 68 12.98 -9.27 -4.61
CA GLY A 68 12.83 -10.53 -3.87
C GLY A 68 12.45 -10.36 -2.39
N THR A 69 12.27 -9.12 -1.91
CA THR A 69 11.85 -8.85 -0.53
C THR A 69 10.36 -8.55 -0.47
N ARG A 70 9.65 -9.22 0.45
CA ARG A 70 8.21 -9.00 0.67
C ARG A 70 7.96 -7.78 1.56
N TYR A 71 6.97 -6.96 1.18
CA TYR A 71 6.51 -5.81 1.94
C TYR A 71 5.00 -5.86 2.15
N ALA A 72 4.57 -5.43 3.34
CA ALA A 72 3.17 -5.19 3.67
C ALA A 72 2.90 -3.68 3.66
N ILE A 73 1.87 -3.26 2.93
CA ILE A 73 1.41 -1.87 2.83
C ILE A 73 0.00 -1.81 3.39
N ALA A 74 -0.19 -1.02 4.44
CA ALA A 74 -1.47 -0.93 5.14
C ALA A 74 -1.66 0.45 5.76
N TYR A 75 -2.92 0.84 5.93
CA TYR A 75 -3.27 2.01 6.73
C TYR A 75 -3.14 1.70 8.22
N ASP A 76 -2.49 2.60 8.94
CA ASP A 76 -2.37 2.53 10.39
C ASP A 76 -3.29 3.58 11.03
N HIS A 77 -4.24 3.10 11.83
CA HIS A 77 -5.28 3.94 12.43
C HIS A 77 -4.75 4.86 13.55
N VAL A 78 -3.59 4.56 14.15
CA VAL A 78 -3.00 5.35 15.22
C VAL A 78 -2.27 6.56 14.65
N THR A 79 -1.44 6.34 13.64
CA THR A 79 -0.64 7.38 12.96
C THR A 79 -1.38 8.05 11.81
N GLN A 80 -2.53 7.52 11.42
CA GLN A 80 -3.33 7.98 10.27
C GLN A 80 -2.52 8.09 8.98
N ALA A 81 -1.71 7.06 8.72
CA ALA A 81 -0.75 7.04 7.64
C ALA A 81 -0.73 5.66 6.95
N ILE A 82 -0.29 5.63 5.69
CA ILE A 82 0.03 4.38 5.00
C ILE A 82 1.45 3.97 5.40
N GLN A 83 1.59 2.81 6.04
CA GLN A 83 2.86 2.26 6.45
C GLN A 83 3.35 1.19 5.48
N VAL A 84 4.66 1.19 5.24
CA VAL A 84 5.36 0.10 4.54
C VAL A 84 6.18 -0.68 5.56
N ARG A 85 5.91 -1.98 5.68
CA ARG A 85 6.54 -2.89 6.64
C ARG A 85 7.28 -4.01 5.92
N ARG A 86 8.42 -4.43 6.46
CA ARG A 86 9.22 -5.53 5.88
C ARG A 86 8.72 -6.89 6.36
N GLY A 87 8.52 -7.80 5.42
CA GLY A 87 8.31 -9.24 5.63
C GLY A 87 6.96 -9.65 6.23
N SER A 88 6.39 -8.87 7.15
CA SER A 88 5.09 -9.17 7.76
C SER A 88 4.31 -7.92 8.18
N THR A 89 3.01 -8.08 8.49
CA THR A 89 2.16 -7.01 9.05
C THR A 89 2.61 -6.54 10.43
N HIS A 90 3.39 -7.35 11.14
CA HIS A 90 4.00 -7.00 12.44
C HIS A 90 5.50 -6.71 12.31
N GLY A 91 6.01 -6.68 11.08
CA GLY A 91 7.41 -6.36 10.80
C GLY A 91 7.73 -4.88 11.06
N PRO A 92 9.03 -4.53 11.02
CA PRO A 92 9.47 -3.16 11.23
C PRO A 92 8.86 -2.24 10.17
N VAL A 93 8.36 -1.08 10.62
CA VAL A 93 7.92 0.01 9.75
C VAL A 93 9.16 0.66 9.16
N LEU A 94 9.25 0.68 7.82
CA LEU A 94 10.35 1.30 7.09
C LEU A 94 10.00 2.72 6.66
N ALA A 95 8.73 2.98 6.38
CA ALA A 95 8.22 4.29 6.03
C ALA A 95 6.76 4.45 6.42
N SER A 96 6.35 5.70 6.58
CA SER A 96 4.99 6.12 6.88
C SER A 96 4.64 7.32 6.01
N PHE A 97 3.53 7.26 5.30
CA PHE A 97 3.15 8.23 4.27
C PHE A 97 1.76 8.81 4.51
N THR A 98 1.65 10.11 4.31
CA THR A 98 0.43 10.92 4.42
C THR A 98 0.38 11.92 3.27
N ASN A 99 -0.71 12.67 3.13
CA ASN A 99 -0.83 13.75 2.14
C ASN A 99 0.24 14.85 2.32
N ALA A 100 0.82 14.98 3.52
CA ALA A 100 1.94 15.89 3.75
C ALA A 100 3.28 15.37 3.18
N THR A 101 3.35 14.11 2.76
CA THR A 101 4.57 13.49 2.23
C THR A 101 4.84 14.00 0.81
N PRO A 102 6.00 14.64 0.54
CA PRO A 102 6.33 15.05 -0.82
C PRO A 102 6.47 13.84 -1.76
N HIS A 103 5.92 13.93 -2.97
CA HIS A 103 6.04 12.86 -3.98
C HIS A 103 7.50 12.45 -4.26
N ARG A 104 8.44 13.40 -4.18
CA ARG A 104 9.89 13.11 -4.30
C ARG A 104 10.38 12.14 -3.22
N GLY A 105 9.85 12.21 -2.01
CA GLY A 105 10.19 11.34 -0.89
C GLY A 105 9.68 9.92 -1.10
N ILE A 106 8.46 9.78 -1.63
CA ILE A 106 7.87 8.49 -1.99
C ILE A 106 8.71 7.85 -3.10
N LYS A 107 9.01 8.59 -4.17
CA LYS A 107 9.87 8.10 -5.25
C LYS A 107 11.24 7.67 -4.72
N ALA A 108 11.89 8.48 -3.90
CA ALA A 108 13.22 8.17 -3.37
C ALA A 108 13.21 6.93 -2.46
N PHE A 109 12.21 6.80 -1.58
CA PHE A 109 12.04 5.60 -0.76
C PHE A 109 11.87 4.37 -1.63
N PHE A 110 10.91 4.40 -2.55
CA PHE A 110 10.65 3.27 -3.43
C PHE A 110 11.82 2.97 -4.34
N ALA A 111 12.63 3.94 -4.76
CA ALA A 111 13.87 3.73 -5.54
C ALA A 111 15.00 3.05 -4.74
N GLY A 112 14.98 3.15 -3.42
CA GLY A 112 15.98 2.57 -2.52
C GLY A 112 15.54 1.29 -1.80
N LEU A 113 14.29 0.85 -2.02
CA LEU A 113 13.88 -0.54 -1.74
C LEU A 113 14.67 -1.49 -2.64
#